data_AF-A0A250X8M5-F1
#
_entry.id   AF-A0A250X8M5-F1
#
_cell.length_a   1.000
_cell.length_b   1.000
_cell.length_c   1.000
_cell.angle_alpha   90.00
_cell.angle_beta   90.00
_cell.angle_gamma   90.00
#
_symmetry.space_group_name_H-M   'P 1'
#
loop_
_entity.id
_entity.type
_entity.pdbx_description
1 polymer ?
#
loop_
_entity_poly.entity_id
_entity_poly.type
_entity_poly.pdbx_seq_one_letter_code
_entity_poly.pdbx_strand_id
1 'polypeptide(L)'
;MTSATEMLDAIKSKKPLELEEFKSSEIKIAPNPFSSSGAERWPYYAQIEDSSIPFVVKRFKEQLGESMEKAHARGRYQTQVYIQNACAAFAKQFNNEVKKAAILDAKPLSFTMATLVEVFVGTTKTMLYNMEKELEGFDKWTNNAGGISIKDELVTAFSHWKHHFSGGVVMISDLQGFLNNDTGIYWLCDPAIHCLLDILGWGLTNLGEKGMDLFFESHKCNKVCKALGLRHR
;
A
#
# COMPACT_ATOMS: atom_id res chain seq x y z
N MET A 1 -12.85 -0.25 11.89
CA MET A 1 -12.49 -0.44 10.46
C MET A 1 -13.43 0.37 9.59
N THR A 2 -12.94 1.45 9.00
CA THR A 2 -13.68 2.30 8.05
C THR A 2 -13.93 1.55 6.75
N SER A 3 -15.14 1.66 6.17
CA SER A 3 -15.51 1.01 4.91
C SER A 3 -14.82 1.67 3.70
N ALA A 4 -14.73 0.97 2.57
CA ALA A 4 -14.13 1.50 1.34
C ALA A 4 -14.85 2.76 0.81
N THR A 5 -16.16 2.85 1.01
CA THR A 5 -16.98 4.02 0.65
C THR A 5 -16.67 5.20 1.57
N GLU A 6 -16.66 4.99 2.89
CA GLU A 6 -16.28 6.04 3.85
C GLU A 6 -14.84 6.51 3.63
N MET A 7 -13.92 5.61 3.25
CA MET A 7 -12.57 5.99 2.86
C MET A 7 -12.54 6.82 1.59
N LEU A 8 -13.33 6.47 0.56
CA LEU A 8 -13.46 7.31 -0.64
C LEU A 8 -14.08 8.67 -0.34
N ASP A 9 -15.04 8.72 0.57
CA ASP A 9 -15.67 9.97 0.98
C ASP A 9 -14.70 10.82 1.80
N ALA A 10 -13.92 10.22 2.71
CA ALA A 10 -12.83 10.90 3.41
C ALA A 10 -11.74 11.41 2.44
N ILE A 11 -11.40 10.60 1.41
CA ILE A 11 -10.52 10.99 0.31
C ILE A 11 -11.07 12.24 -0.39
N LYS A 12 -12.33 12.19 -0.82
CA LYS A 12 -12.99 13.29 -1.55
C LYS A 12 -13.19 14.53 -0.68
N SER A 13 -13.48 14.35 0.61
CA SER A 13 -13.80 15.41 1.55
C SER A 13 -12.56 15.99 2.24
N LYS A 14 -11.36 15.52 1.91
CA LYS A 14 -10.08 15.95 2.52
C LYS A 14 -10.04 15.79 4.04
N LYS A 15 -10.81 14.85 4.61
CA LYS A 15 -10.81 14.63 6.06
C LYS A 15 -9.69 13.66 6.40
N PRO A 16 -8.72 14.03 7.26
CA PRO A 16 -7.76 13.07 7.79
C PRO A 16 -8.52 11.92 8.45
N LEU A 17 -8.14 10.67 8.16
CA LEU A 17 -8.61 9.56 8.98
C LEU A 17 -7.93 9.69 10.34
N GLU A 18 -8.74 9.62 11.40
CA GLU A 18 -8.21 9.62 12.76
C GLU A 18 -7.31 8.40 12.95
N LEU A 19 -6.11 8.65 13.48
CA LEU A 19 -5.21 7.57 13.87
C LEU A 19 -5.68 7.06 15.23
N GLU A 20 -5.87 5.75 15.32
CA GLU A 20 -6.10 5.09 16.60
C GLU A 20 -4.77 4.98 17.34
N GLU A 21 -4.72 5.47 18.57
CA GLU A 21 -3.55 5.34 19.43
C GLU A 21 -3.57 3.97 20.12
N PHE A 22 -2.47 3.25 19.99
CA PHE A 22 -2.26 1.98 20.66
C PHE A 22 -1.43 2.19 21.92
N LYS A 23 -1.55 1.26 22.88
CA LYS A 23 -0.66 1.24 24.05
C LYS A 23 0.80 1.12 23.61
N SER A 24 1.67 1.84 24.31
CA SER A 24 3.13 1.71 24.14
C SER A 24 3.60 0.29 24.44
N SER A 25 4.58 -0.20 23.69
CA SER A 25 5.22 -1.51 23.89
C SER A 25 6.72 -1.39 23.62
N GLU A 26 7.52 -2.30 24.20
CA GLU A 26 8.93 -2.42 23.84
C GLU A 26 9.07 -3.03 22.43
N ILE A 27 9.97 -2.44 21.64
CA ILE A 27 10.29 -2.88 20.27
C ILE A 27 11.80 -2.99 20.11
N LYS A 28 12.25 -4.11 19.54
CA LYS A 28 13.64 -4.33 19.14
C LYS A 28 13.71 -4.18 17.62
N ILE A 29 14.57 -3.28 17.14
CA ILE A 29 14.77 -3.01 15.71
C ILE A 29 16.20 -3.41 15.33
N ALA A 30 16.36 -4.12 14.22
CA ALA A 30 17.67 -4.48 13.70
C ALA A 30 18.52 -3.23 13.41
N PRO A 31 19.84 -3.25 13.68
CA PRO A 31 20.68 -2.06 13.52
C PRO A 31 20.88 -1.65 12.05
N ASN A 32 20.78 -2.60 11.12
CA ASN A 32 20.99 -2.38 9.69
C ASN A 32 19.73 -2.77 8.91
N PRO A 33 19.43 -2.07 7.80
CA PRO A 33 18.34 -2.49 6.93
C PRO A 33 18.73 -3.78 6.21
N PHE A 34 17.78 -4.69 6.00
CA PHE A 34 18.04 -5.97 5.34
C PHE A 34 17.99 -5.88 3.82
N SER A 35 17.55 -4.74 3.26
CA SER A 35 17.50 -4.51 1.82
C SER A 35 17.75 -3.05 1.48
N SER A 36 18.36 -2.82 0.31
CA SER A 36 18.60 -1.48 -0.25
C SER A 36 17.77 -1.16 -1.49
N SER A 37 17.03 -2.14 -2.01
CA SER A 37 16.36 -2.09 -3.31
C SER A 37 15.16 -1.15 -3.36
N GLY A 38 14.54 -0.83 -2.22
CA GLY A 38 13.41 0.10 -2.15
C GLY A 38 13.85 1.52 -2.53
N ALA A 39 13.05 2.24 -3.33
CA ALA A 39 13.41 3.60 -3.76
C ALA A 39 13.38 4.61 -2.59
N GLU A 40 12.34 4.55 -1.76
CA GLU A 40 12.02 5.62 -0.80
C GLU A 40 12.39 5.32 0.66
N ARG A 41 12.44 4.04 1.06
CA ARG A 41 12.58 3.66 2.47
C ARG A 41 13.58 2.50 2.67
N TRP A 42 14.25 2.54 3.81
CA TRP A 42 15.07 1.46 4.37
C TRP A 42 14.18 0.53 5.23
N PRO A 43 14.10 -0.78 4.92
CA PRO A 43 13.38 -1.75 5.73
C PRO A 43 14.30 -2.45 6.75
N TYR A 44 13.84 -2.57 7.98
CA TYR A 44 14.54 -3.21 9.09
C TYR A 44 13.64 -4.28 9.71
N TYR A 45 14.22 -5.43 10.10
CA TYR A 45 13.51 -6.39 10.94
C TYR A 45 13.20 -5.78 12.30
N ALA A 46 12.04 -6.11 12.84
CA ALA A 46 11.61 -5.67 14.15
C ALA A 46 10.80 -6.75 14.89
N GLN A 47 10.91 -6.73 16.22
CA GLN A 47 10.19 -7.61 17.11
C GLN A 47 9.56 -6.78 18.23
N ILE A 48 8.26 -6.97 18.46
CA ILE A 48 7.56 -6.42 19.63
C ILE A 48 7.58 -7.50 20.72
N GLU A 49 7.90 -7.11 21.96
CA GLU A 49 8.12 -8.06 23.07
C GLU A 49 6.93 -9.00 23.32
N ASP A 50 5.71 -8.48 23.28
CA ASP A 50 4.48 -9.26 23.54
C ASP A 50 3.84 -9.88 22.27
N SER A 51 4.55 -9.88 21.14
CA SER A 51 4.05 -10.45 19.88
C SER A 51 4.87 -11.64 19.47
N SER A 52 4.22 -12.73 19.05
CA SER A 52 4.90 -13.84 18.37
C SER A 52 5.05 -13.61 16.86
N ILE A 53 4.46 -12.54 16.34
CA ILE A 53 4.48 -12.20 14.92
C ILE A 53 5.71 -11.31 14.65
N PRO A 54 6.54 -11.64 13.65
CA PRO A 54 7.64 -10.79 13.23
C PRO A 54 7.15 -9.58 12.41
N PHE A 55 7.85 -8.46 12.56
CA PHE A 55 7.49 -7.20 11.89
C PHE A 55 8.65 -6.67 11.05
N VAL A 56 8.28 -5.79 10.13
CA VAL A 56 9.22 -4.91 9.41
C VAL A 56 8.87 -3.48 9.76
N VAL A 57 9.89 -2.70 10.11
CA VAL A 57 9.79 -1.23 10.23
C VAL A 57 10.54 -0.57 9.09
N LYS A 58 9.99 0.53 8.57
CA LYS A 58 10.51 1.24 7.40
C LYS A 58 10.73 2.70 7.73
N ARG A 59 11.92 3.20 7.40
CA ARG A 59 12.31 4.61 7.59
C ARG A 59 12.65 5.24 6.25
N PHE A 60 12.22 6.48 6.00
CA PHE A 60 12.55 7.17 4.76
C PHE A 60 14.06 7.31 4.57
N LYS A 61 14.51 7.18 3.32
CA LYS A 61 15.90 7.45 2.95
C LYS A 61 16.13 8.95 3.00
N GLU A 62 17.30 9.35 3.51
CA GLU A 62 17.75 10.73 3.54
C GLU A 62 18.36 11.05 2.16
N GLN A 63 17.77 12.00 1.44
CA GLN A 63 18.29 12.42 0.14
C GLN A 63 19.42 13.45 0.32
N LEU A 64 20.41 13.43 -0.56
CA LEU A 64 21.50 14.41 -0.53
C LEU A 64 20.93 15.84 -0.66
N GLY A 65 21.24 16.70 0.30
CA GLY A 65 20.77 18.08 0.35
C GLY A 65 19.38 18.29 0.96
N GLU A 66 18.68 17.23 1.37
CA GLU A 66 17.44 17.33 2.15
C GLU A 66 17.74 17.41 3.65
N SER A 67 17.03 18.28 4.39
CA SER A 67 17.17 18.35 5.84
C SER A 67 16.56 17.12 6.51
N MET A 68 17.12 16.69 7.65
CA MET A 68 16.60 15.57 8.44
C MET A 68 15.14 15.78 8.85
N GLU A 69 14.76 17.02 9.18
CA GLU A 69 13.38 17.37 9.54
C GLU A 69 12.42 17.15 8.37
N LYS A 70 12.81 17.52 7.15
CA LYS A 70 12.00 17.30 5.95
C LYS A 70 11.96 15.83 5.56
N ALA A 71 13.11 15.13 5.62
CA ALA A 71 13.21 13.71 5.32
C ALA A 71 12.29 12.88 6.24
N HIS A 72 12.22 13.25 7.52
CA HIS A 72 11.46 12.55 8.55
C HIS A 72 10.23 13.31 9.05
N ALA A 73 9.67 14.21 8.23
CA ALA A 73 8.44 14.91 8.57
C ALA A 73 7.33 13.89 8.88
N ARG A 74 6.68 14.02 10.05
CA ARG A 74 5.64 13.09 10.52
C ARG A 74 4.56 12.82 9.47
N GLY A 75 4.15 13.86 8.75
CA GLY A 75 3.17 13.78 7.68
C GLY A 75 3.51 12.73 6.61
N ARG A 76 4.78 12.54 6.26
CA ARG A 76 5.19 11.52 5.27
C ARG A 76 4.84 10.11 5.73
N TYR A 77 5.07 9.82 7.00
CA TYR A 77 4.76 8.51 7.58
C TYR A 77 3.25 8.31 7.75
N GLN A 78 2.52 9.37 8.15
CA GLN A 78 1.06 9.32 8.24
C GLN A 78 0.42 9.07 6.87
N THR A 79 0.92 9.71 5.81
CA THR A 79 0.47 9.45 4.43
C THR A 79 0.68 7.98 4.03
N GLN A 80 1.79 7.36 4.41
CA GLN A 80 2.04 5.94 4.12
C GLN A 80 1.06 5.01 4.85
N VAL A 81 0.77 5.29 6.13
CA VAL A 81 -0.26 4.57 6.89
C VAL A 81 -1.60 4.68 6.19
N TYR A 82 -1.96 5.88 5.75
CA TYR A 82 -3.21 6.15 5.07
C TYR A 82 -3.33 5.40 3.73
N ILE A 83 -2.33 5.51 2.87
CA ILE A 83 -2.29 4.83 1.56
C ILE A 83 -2.50 3.34 1.72
N GLN A 84 -1.72 2.71 2.59
CA GLN A 84 -1.72 1.27 2.75
C GLN A 84 -3.04 0.75 3.34
N ASN A 85 -3.53 1.41 4.40
CA ASN A 85 -4.77 1.01 5.05
C ASN A 85 -5.99 1.29 4.16
N ALA A 86 -5.95 2.33 3.32
CA ALA A 86 -6.96 2.56 2.29
C ALA A 86 -6.98 1.43 1.25
N CYS A 87 -5.81 1.01 0.78
CA CYS A 87 -5.69 -0.11 -0.16
C CYS A 87 -6.20 -1.42 0.44
N ALA A 88 -5.99 -1.66 1.75
CA ALA A 88 -6.56 -2.82 2.44
C ALA A 88 -8.09 -2.84 2.40
N ALA A 89 -8.74 -1.71 2.66
CA ALA A 89 -10.21 -1.62 2.54
C ALA A 89 -10.69 -1.81 1.09
N PHE A 90 -9.96 -1.26 0.11
CA PHE A 90 -10.27 -1.47 -1.31
C PHE A 90 -10.11 -2.92 -1.74
N ALA A 91 -9.08 -3.62 -1.28
CA ALA A 91 -8.89 -5.04 -1.56
C ALA A 91 -10.05 -5.88 -0.99
N LYS A 92 -10.50 -5.57 0.23
CA LYS A 92 -11.68 -6.22 0.82
C LYS A 92 -12.94 -6.00 -0.03
N GLN A 93 -13.15 -4.76 -0.51
CA GLN A 93 -14.28 -4.45 -1.39
C GLN A 93 -14.16 -5.19 -2.74
N PHE A 94 -12.97 -5.21 -3.34
CA PHE A 94 -12.72 -5.92 -4.59
C PHE A 94 -13.00 -7.42 -4.46
N ASN A 95 -12.53 -8.06 -3.40
CA ASN A 95 -12.80 -9.48 -3.14
C ASN A 95 -14.30 -9.77 -3.04
N ASN A 96 -15.08 -8.85 -2.45
CA ASN A 96 -16.54 -8.99 -2.40
C ASN A 96 -17.16 -8.90 -3.80
N GLU A 97 -16.70 -7.98 -4.67
CA GLU A 97 -17.19 -7.88 -6.05
C GLU A 97 -16.81 -9.10 -6.89
N VAL A 98 -15.59 -9.62 -6.73
CA VAL A 98 -15.12 -10.86 -7.37
C VAL A 98 -15.98 -12.05 -6.96
N LYS A 99 -16.33 -12.15 -5.66
CA LYS A 99 -17.24 -13.19 -5.15
C LYS A 99 -18.65 -13.06 -5.73
N LYS A 100 -19.19 -11.85 -5.82
CA LYS A 100 -20.52 -11.59 -6.42
C LYS A 100 -20.56 -11.94 -7.90
N ALA A 101 -19.47 -11.70 -8.62
CA ALA A 101 -19.31 -12.06 -10.02
C ALA A 101 -19.04 -13.57 -10.25
N ALA A 102 -19.10 -14.39 -9.19
CA ALA A 102 -18.93 -15.83 -9.23
C ALA A 102 -17.61 -16.30 -9.88
N ILE A 103 -16.51 -15.56 -9.68
CA ILE A 103 -15.17 -15.95 -10.12
C ILE A 103 -14.58 -16.91 -9.07
N LEU A 104 -15.00 -18.16 -9.11
CA LEU A 104 -14.77 -19.13 -8.02
C LEU A 104 -13.29 -19.47 -7.77
N ASP A 105 -12.46 -19.45 -8.81
CA ASP A 105 -11.02 -19.76 -8.70
C ASP A 105 -10.16 -18.55 -8.27
N ALA A 106 -10.79 -17.40 -8.00
CA ALA A 106 -10.06 -16.18 -7.63
C ALA A 106 -9.57 -16.26 -6.18
N LYS A 107 -8.25 -16.22 -6.05
CA LYS A 107 -7.51 -16.15 -4.78
C LYS A 107 -7.56 -14.74 -4.19
N PRO A 108 -8.10 -14.49 -2.99
CA PRO A 108 -8.35 -13.13 -2.51
C PRO A 108 -7.07 -12.31 -2.31
N LEU A 109 -7.21 -10.99 -2.48
CA LEU A 109 -6.16 -10.01 -2.21
C LEU A 109 -6.26 -9.48 -0.77
N SER A 110 -5.15 -9.35 -0.07
CA SER A 110 -5.10 -8.79 1.29
C SER A 110 -3.87 -7.90 1.44
N PHE A 111 -4.05 -6.66 1.87
CA PHE A 111 -2.91 -5.81 2.22
C PHE A 111 -2.52 -5.98 3.68
N THR A 112 -1.23 -5.88 3.97
CA THR A 112 -0.75 -5.62 5.33
C THR A 112 -1.29 -4.28 5.83
N MET A 113 -1.56 -4.20 7.13
CA MET A 113 -1.87 -2.92 7.77
C MET A 113 -0.57 -2.22 8.16
N ALA A 114 -0.52 -0.92 7.94
CA ALA A 114 0.58 -0.07 8.37
C ALA A 114 0.23 0.69 9.65
N THR A 115 1.22 0.83 10.52
CA THR A 115 1.15 1.59 11.77
C THR A 115 2.27 2.62 11.80
N LEU A 116 2.00 3.83 12.31
CA LEU A 116 3.04 4.80 12.63
C LEU A 116 3.62 4.46 14.00
N VAL A 117 4.94 4.23 14.05
CA VAL A 117 5.65 3.92 15.29
C VAL A 117 6.62 5.05 15.62
N GLU A 118 6.56 5.50 16.87
CA GLU A 118 7.48 6.47 17.46
C GLU A 118 8.38 5.75 18.45
N VAL A 119 9.68 5.80 18.21
CA VAL A 119 10.68 5.14 19.03
C VAL A 119 11.50 6.19 19.76
N PHE A 120 11.43 6.18 21.09
CA PHE A 120 12.23 7.04 21.95
C PHE A 120 13.62 6.44 22.11
N VAL A 121 14.64 7.15 21.62
CA VAL A 121 16.04 6.77 21.71
C VAL A 121 16.72 7.70 22.72
N GLY A 122 16.89 7.23 23.95
CA GLY A 122 17.35 8.07 25.05
C GLY A 122 16.27 9.05 25.52
N THR A 123 16.67 10.24 25.98
CA THR A 123 15.76 11.22 26.60
C THR A 123 15.20 12.28 25.66
N THR A 124 15.78 12.47 24.47
CA THR A 124 15.45 13.61 23.60
C THR A 124 15.23 13.28 22.14
N LYS A 125 15.59 12.06 21.69
CA LYS A 125 15.51 11.70 20.27
C LYS A 125 14.31 10.79 20.03
N THR A 126 13.43 11.21 19.12
CA THR A 126 12.36 10.36 18.60
C THR A 126 12.66 9.98 17.17
N MET A 127 12.54 8.70 16.85
CA MET A 127 12.63 8.18 15.49
C MET A 127 11.25 7.71 15.03
N LEU A 128 10.89 8.01 13.79
CA LEU A 128 9.62 7.61 13.18
C LEU A 128 9.81 6.47 12.18
N TYR A 129 8.88 5.53 12.22
CA TYR A 129 8.82 4.38 11.33
C TYR A 129 7.39 4.10 10.87
N ASN A 130 7.25 3.54 9.67
CA ASN A 130 6.06 2.77 9.32
C ASN A 130 6.32 1.30 9.67
N MET A 131 5.42 0.67 10.41
CA MET A 131 5.52 -0.74 10.80
C MET A 131 4.41 -1.56 10.14
N GLU A 132 4.74 -2.76 9.71
CA GLU A 132 3.80 -3.76 9.22
C GLU A 132 4.31 -5.16 9.56
N LYS A 133 3.45 -6.19 9.45
CA LYS A 133 3.91 -7.58 9.59
C LYS A 133 4.93 -7.92 8.51
N GLU A 134 5.89 -8.77 8.85
CA GLU A 134 6.81 -9.31 7.86
C GLU A 134 6.06 -10.15 6.81
N LEU A 135 6.53 -10.09 5.57
CA LEU A 135 6.09 -10.96 4.48
C LEU A 135 7.21 -11.94 4.15
N GLU A 136 6.85 -13.21 3.92
CA GLU A 136 7.78 -14.32 3.69
C GLU A 136 8.36 -14.38 2.27
N GLY A 137 7.85 -13.54 1.36
CA GLY A 137 8.27 -13.46 -0.02
C GLY A 137 8.00 -12.09 -0.63
N PHE A 138 8.61 -11.81 -1.77
CA PHE A 138 8.49 -10.52 -2.44
C PHE A 138 8.58 -10.61 -3.96
N ASP A 139 7.43 -10.65 -4.59
CA ASP A 139 7.16 -10.46 -6.01
C ASP A 139 6.63 -9.05 -6.26
N LYS A 140 6.94 -8.50 -7.45
CA LYS A 140 6.43 -7.21 -7.92
C LYS A 140 5.65 -7.43 -9.20
N TRP A 141 4.32 -7.38 -9.12
CA TRP A 141 3.44 -7.58 -10.28
C TRP A 141 3.36 -6.35 -11.15
N THR A 142 3.16 -5.19 -10.52
CA THR A 142 3.11 -3.90 -11.22
C THR A 142 4.04 -2.89 -10.56
N ASN A 143 4.44 -1.87 -11.29
CA ASN A 143 5.08 -0.68 -10.74
C ASN A 143 4.15 0.55 -10.87
N ASN A 144 4.56 1.69 -10.35
CA ASN A 144 3.81 2.94 -10.42
C ASN A 144 4.02 3.74 -11.72
N ALA A 145 4.69 3.17 -12.73
CA ALA A 145 5.05 3.81 -13.99
C ALA A 145 4.70 2.94 -15.22
N GLY A 146 3.65 2.13 -15.11
CA GLY A 146 3.08 1.32 -16.21
C GLY A 146 3.67 -0.07 -16.40
N GLY A 147 4.76 -0.43 -15.72
CA GLY A 147 5.38 -1.75 -15.83
C GLY A 147 4.50 -2.86 -15.24
N ILE A 148 4.32 -3.94 -16.01
CA ILE A 148 3.70 -5.20 -15.56
C ILE A 148 4.76 -6.31 -15.69
N SER A 149 5.41 -6.65 -14.58
CA SER A 149 6.49 -7.64 -14.56
C SER A 149 5.97 -9.08 -14.48
N ILE A 150 4.87 -9.30 -13.74
CA ILE A 150 4.23 -10.61 -13.60
C ILE A 150 2.78 -10.47 -14.02
N LYS A 151 2.39 -11.23 -15.05
CA LYS A 151 1.04 -11.20 -15.59
C LYS A 151 0.12 -12.08 -14.75
N ASP A 152 -0.47 -11.47 -13.72
CA ASP A 152 -1.53 -12.07 -12.93
C ASP A 152 -2.86 -11.36 -13.22
N GLU A 153 -3.86 -12.13 -13.65
CA GLU A 153 -5.14 -11.58 -14.10
C GLU A 153 -5.90 -10.88 -12.97
N LEU A 154 -5.88 -11.44 -11.77
CA LEU A 154 -6.63 -10.89 -10.63
C LEU A 154 -5.94 -9.63 -10.10
N VAL A 155 -4.62 -9.69 -9.93
CA VAL A 155 -3.82 -8.56 -9.41
C VAL A 155 -3.90 -7.36 -10.36
N THR A 156 -3.76 -7.57 -11.67
CA THR A 156 -3.87 -6.46 -12.63
C THR A 156 -5.31 -5.96 -12.80
N ALA A 157 -6.32 -6.81 -12.64
CA ALA A 157 -7.71 -6.40 -12.65
C ALA A 157 -8.07 -5.54 -11.42
N PHE A 158 -7.37 -5.68 -10.30
CA PHE A 158 -7.60 -4.84 -9.12
C PHE A 158 -7.30 -3.36 -9.39
N SER A 159 -6.18 -3.05 -10.05
CA SER A 159 -5.84 -1.69 -10.48
C SER A 159 -6.91 -1.10 -11.41
N HIS A 160 -7.35 -1.86 -12.41
CA HIS A 160 -8.41 -1.45 -13.34
C HIS A 160 -9.75 -1.26 -12.63
N TRP A 161 -10.13 -2.21 -11.77
CA TRP A 161 -11.36 -2.14 -10.97
C TRP A 161 -11.36 -0.90 -10.09
N LYS A 162 -10.24 -0.59 -9.41
CA LYS A 162 -10.20 0.58 -8.52
C LYS A 162 -10.39 1.88 -9.29
N HIS A 163 -9.75 2.00 -10.46
CA HIS A 163 -9.95 3.11 -11.38
C HIS A 163 -11.43 3.23 -11.78
N HIS A 164 -12.03 2.14 -12.26
CA HIS A 164 -13.44 2.10 -12.63
C HIS A 164 -14.38 2.46 -11.48
N PHE A 165 -14.17 1.87 -10.30
CA PHE A 165 -14.95 2.07 -9.08
C PHE A 165 -14.91 3.53 -8.58
N SER A 166 -13.83 4.26 -8.84
CA SER A 166 -13.73 5.70 -8.53
C SER A 166 -14.31 6.63 -9.59
N GLY A 167 -14.81 6.11 -10.71
CA GLY A 167 -15.17 6.94 -11.87
C GLY A 167 -13.94 7.54 -12.58
N GLY A 168 -12.79 6.88 -12.49
CA GLY A 168 -11.54 7.30 -13.14
C GLY A 168 -10.64 8.25 -12.35
N VAL A 169 -10.97 8.53 -11.09
CA VAL A 169 -10.24 9.52 -10.27
C VAL A 169 -9.03 8.93 -9.54
N VAL A 170 -9.08 7.65 -9.18
CA VAL A 170 -8.10 6.98 -8.32
C VAL A 170 -7.72 5.61 -8.87
N MET A 171 -6.43 5.35 -9.04
CA MET A 171 -5.90 4.03 -9.40
C MET A 171 -4.89 3.59 -8.34
N ILE A 172 -4.91 2.31 -7.98
CA ILE A 172 -3.85 1.69 -7.17
C ILE A 172 -2.86 1.00 -8.10
N SER A 173 -1.57 1.25 -7.90
CA SER A 173 -0.45 0.65 -8.63
C SER A 173 0.64 0.21 -7.65
N ASP A 174 1.81 -0.19 -8.16
CA ASP A 174 2.91 -0.75 -7.37
C ASP A 174 2.48 -1.98 -6.53
N LEU A 175 1.75 -2.90 -7.16
CA LEU A 175 1.25 -4.10 -6.50
C LEU A 175 2.41 -5.10 -6.32
N GLN A 176 2.81 -5.28 -5.06
CA GLN A 176 3.95 -6.10 -4.65
C GLN A 176 3.70 -6.79 -3.31
N GLY A 177 4.37 -7.91 -3.07
CA GLY A 177 4.13 -8.79 -1.92
C GLY A 177 4.31 -10.26 -2.30
N PHE A 178 3.50 -11.21 -1.84
CA PHE A 178 3.63 -12.61 -2.24
C PHE A 178 2.30 -13.36 -2.27
N LEU A 179 2.26 -14.44 -3.06
CA LEU A 179 1.18 -15.41 -3.00
C LEU A 179 1.52 -16.50 -1.98
N ASN A 180 0.77 -16.58 -0.89
CA ASN A 180 0.87 -17.70 0.04
C ASN A 180 0.13 -18.90 -0.57
N ASN A 181 0.87 -19.93 -0.99
CA ASN A 181 0.30 -21.08 -1.68
C ASN A 181 -0.55 -21.99 -0.78
N ASP A 182 -0.28 -22.01 0.53
CA ASP A 182 -1.03 -22.83 1.49
C ASP A 182 -2.43 -22.28 1.75
N THR A 183 -2.54 -20.96 1.85
CA THR A 183 -3.81 -20.26 2.10
C THR A 183 -4.51 -19.80 0.82
N GLY A 184 -3.77 -19.71 -0.30
CA GLY A 184 -4.26 -19.15 -1.55
C GLY A 184 -4.54 -17.65 -1.48
N ILE A 185 -3.85 -16.91 -0.61
CA ILE A 185 -4.03 -15.46 -0.43
C ILE A 185 -2.85 -14.70 -1.03
N TYR A 186 -3.12 -13.65 -1.81
CA TYR A 186 -2.11 -12.65 -2.14
C TYR A 186 -1.96 -11.68 -0.98
N TRP A 187 -0.81 -11.67 -0.34
CA TRP A 187 -0.44 -10.66 0.64
C TRP A 187 0.33 -9.54 -0.03
N LEU A 188 -0.19 -8.33 0.03
CA LEU A 188 0.35 -7.15 -0.63
C LEU A 188 0.79 -6.10 0.40
N CYS A 189 1.76 -5.26 0.05
CA CYS A 189 2.24 -4.15 0.87
C CYS A 189 2.74 -3.00 0.00
N ASP A 190 2.99 -1.84 0.62
CA ASP A 190 3.61 -0.67 -0.05
C ASP A 190 3.01 -0.31 -1.42
N PRO A 191 1.68 -0.15 -1.56
CA PRO A 191 1.09 0.27 -2.83
C PRO A 191 1.39 1.74 -3.13
N ALA A 192 1.26 2.11 -4.41
CA ALA A 192 1.17 3.49 -4.84
C ALA A 192 -0.29 3.83 -5.22
N ILE A 193 -0.66 5.11 -5.06
CA ILE A 193 -1.95 5.63 -5.52
C ILE A 193 -1.69 6.74 -6.54
N HIS A 194 -2.23 6.55 -7.74
CA HIS A 194 -2.42 7.64 -8.69
C HIS A 194 -3.76 8.30 -8.42
N CYS A 195 -3.77 9.62 -8.31
CA CYS A 195 -4.99 10.39 -8.08
C CYS A 195 -4.97 11.68 -8.89
N LEU A 196 -6.05 11.97 -9.63
CA LEU A 196 -6.19 13.21 -10.41
C LEU A 196 -6.25 14.45 -9.51
N LEU A 197 -6.80 14.27 -8.32
CA LEU A 197 -6.90 15.28 -7.30
C LEU A 197 -5.78 15.02 -6.29
N ASP A 198 -4.59 15.60 -6.50
CA ASP A 198 -3.45 15.47 -5.56
C ASP A 198 -3.65 16.31 -4.28
N ILE A 199 -4.86 16.27 -3.77
CA ILE A 199 -5.37 17.07 -2.67
C ILE A 199 -4.87 16.54 -1.31
N LEU A 200 -4.46 15.26 -1.27
CA LEU A 200 -4.09 14.56 -0.04
C LEU A 200 -2.59 14.34 0.10
N GLY A 201 -1.80 14.84 -0.87
CA GLY A 201 -0.36 14.65 -0.88
C GLY A 201 0.01 13.18 -0.82
N TRP A 202 -0.41 12.41 -1.83
CA TRP A 202 -0.29 10.94 -1.95
C TRP A 202 1.16 10.42 -2.05
N GLY A 203 2.12 11.22 -1.58
CA GLY A 203 3.54 10.96 -1.67
C GLY A 203 4.10 11.15 -3.07
N LEU A 204 5.40 10.94 -3.18
CA LEU A 204 6.16 11.12 -4.42
C LEU A 204 5.84 10.06 -5.50
N THR A 205 5.11 9.00 -5.14
CA THR A 205 4.75 7.90 -6.04
C THR A 205 3.48 8.17 -6.85
N ASN A 206 2.74 9.24 -6.53
CA ASN A 206 1.57 9.68 -7.30
C ASN A 206 1.98 10.39 -8.59
N LEU A 207 1.96 9.66 -9.71
CA LEU A 207 2.17 10.21 -11.06
C LEU A 207 0.89 10.76 -11.74
N GLY A 208 -0.22 10.90 -10.99
CA GLY A 208 -1.48 11.45 -11.50
C GLY A 208 -2.04 10.71 -12.72
N GLU A 209 -2.68 11.45 -13.63
CA GLU A 209 -3.27 10.92 -14.86
C GLU A 209 -2.24 10.17 -15.72
N LYS A 210 -1.02 10.71 -15.83
CA LYS A 210 0.06 10.10 -16.60
C LYS A 210 0.40 8.70 -16.09
N GLY A 211 0.44 8.49 -14.77
CA GLY A 211 0.64 7.16 -14.19
C GLY A 211 -0.49 6.18 -14.56
N MET A 212 -1.72 6.67 -14.60
CA MET A 212 -2.88 5.88 -15.01
C MET A 212 -2.81 5.50 -16.50
N ASP A 213 -2.46 6.46 -17.36
CA ASP A 213 -2.30 6.23 -18.80
C ASP A 213 -1.24 5.17 -19.08
N LEU A 214 -0.06 5.29 -18.44
CA LEU A 214 1.03 4.32 -18.57
C LEU A 214 0.60 2.89 -18.14
N PHE A 215 -0.23 2.78 -17.09
CA PHE A 215 -0.80 1.48 -16.71
C PHE A 215 -1.72 0.94 -17.82
N PHE A 216 -2.62 1.75 -18.38
CA PHE A 216 -3.55 1.31 -19.41
C PHE A 216 -2.88 1.01 -20.75
N GLU A 217 -1.78 1.67 -21.09
CA GLU A 217 -0.95 1.32 -22.26
C GLU A 217 -0.42 -0.12 -22.18
N SER A 218 -0.10 -0.58 -20.98
CA SER A 218 0.44 -1.93 -20.73
C SER A 218 -0.62 -2.97 -20.37
N HIS A 219 -1.75 -2.54 -19.80
CA HIS A 219 -2.82 -3.41 -19.35
C HIS A 219 -3.64 -3.97 -20.50
N LYS A 220 -4.00 -5.25 -20.42
CA LYS A 220 -4.97 -5.89 -21.30
C LYS A 220 -6.10 -6.45 -20.45
N CYS A 221 -7.33 -6.01 -20.71
CA CYS A 221 -8.50 -6.52 -20.01
C CYS A 221 -8.55 -8.05 -20.11
N ASN A 222 -8.61 -8.70 -18.95
CA ASN A 222 -8.58 -10.15 -18.82
C ASN A 222 -9.96 -10.69 -18.40
N LYS A 223 -10.04 -11.99 -18.07
CA LYS A 223 -11.31 -12.63 -17.70
C LYS A 223 -11.95 -12.01 -16.45
N VAL A 224 -11.16 -11.54 -15.50
CA VAL A 224 -11.65 -10.88 -14.28
C VAL A 224 -12.23 -9.52 -14.61
N CYS A 225 -11.53 -8.70 -15.43
CA CYS A 225 -12.04 -7.41 -15.87
C CYS A 225 -13.40 -7.55 -16.59
N LYS A 226 -13.52 -8.55 -17.46
CA LYS A 226 -14.76 -8.84 -18.21
C LYS A 226 -15.90 -9.29 -17.29
N ALA A 227 -15.62 -10.22 -16.36
CA ALA A 227 -16.60 -10.70 -15.40
C ALA A 227 -17.13 -9.60 -14.47
N LEU A 228 -16.28 -8.62 -14.13
CA LEU A 228 -16.66 -7.44 -13.35
C LEU A 228 -17.29 -6.31 -14.19
N GLY A 229 -17.45 -6.49 -15.51
CA GLY A 229 -18.05 -5.49 -16.39
C GLY A 229 -17.24 -4.20 -16.51
N LEU A 230 -15.91 -4.26 -16.31
CA LEU A 230 -15.05 -3.08 -16.34
C LEU A 230 -14.95 -2.53 -17.77
N ARG A 231 -15.17 -1.21 -17.92
CA ARG A 231 -15.04 -0.54 -19.22
C ARG A 231 -13.56 -0.44 -19.62
N HIS A 232 -13.27 -0.76 -20.88
CA HIS A 232 -11.95 -0.49 -21.46
C HIS A 232 -11.73 1.03 -21.54
N ARG A 233 -10.51 1.47 -21.22
CA ARG A 233 -10.06 2.85 -21.47
C ARG A 233 -9.18 2.86 -22.70
#